data_AF-A0AAE0SXF7-F1
#
_entry.id   AF-A0AAE0SXF7-F1
#
_cell.length_a   1.000
_cell.length_b   1.000
_cell.length_c   1.000
_cell.angle_alpha   90.00
_cell.angle_beta   90.00
_cell.angle_gamma   90.00
#
_symmetry.space_group_name_H-M   'P 1'
#
loop_
_entity.id
_entity.type
_entity.pdbx_description
1 polymer ?
#
loop_
_entity_poly.entity_id
_entity_poly.type
_entity_poly.pdbx_seq_one_letter_code
_entity_poly.pdbx_strand_id
1 'polypeptide(L)'
;MAKYNPPKINKELDYPEFAQVIGWLITAFVICPIPIMFLYKLYQAKGNLLQRLKTITTPTTEWGPNDGSLAHEIRMDYIAHGGKHGLDNPAVVFDN
;
A
#
# COMPACT_ATOMS: atom_id res chain seq x y z
N MET A 1 12.37 14.28 19.97
CA MET A 1 11.05 13.82 20.46
C MET A 1 10.03 14.88 20.06
N ALA A 2 9.06 14.53 19.22
CA ALA A 2 8.02 15.48 18.83
C ALA A 2 7.09 15.72 20.04
N LYS A 3 6.85 16.99 20.39
CA LYS A 3 5.91 17.39 21.44
C LYS A 3 4.66 17.94 20.79
N TYR A 4 3.49 17.45 21.19
CA TYR A 4 2.21 17.99 20.74
C TYR A 4 1.94 19.32 21.44
N ASN A 5 1.59 20.34 20.66
CA ASN A 5 1.07 21.60 21.16
C ASN A 5 -0.35 21.78 20.60
N PRO A 6 -1.33 22.16 21.43
CA PRO A 6 -2.67 22.45 20.95
C PRO A 6 -2.68 23.54 19.87
N PRO A 7 -3.58 23.45 18.89
CA PRO A 7 -3.73 24.49 17.89
C PRO A 7 -4.15 25.79 18.57
N LYS A 8 -3.65 26.92 18.05
CA LYS A 8 -3.98 28.26 18.52
C LYS A 8 -4.68 29.05 17.42
N ILE A 9 -5.66 29.86 17.80
CA ILE A 9 -6.36 30.77 16.88
C ILE A 9 -5.44 31.95 16.55
N ASN A 10 -4.82 32.53 17.58
CA ASN A 10 -3.84 33.62 17.50
C ASN A 10 -2.64 33.30 18.41
N LYS A 11 -1.63 34.18 18.52
CA LYS A 11 -0.46 33.94 19.38
C LYS A 11 -0.80 33.64 20.85
N GLU A 12 -1.93 34.17 21.35
CA GLU A 12 -2.30 34.13 22.77
C GLU A 12 -3.55 33.29 23.06
N LEU A 13 -4.35 32.94 22.04
CA LEU A 13 -5.64 32.28 22.24
C LEU A 13 -5.61 30.85 21.71
N ASP A 14 -5.74 29.90 22.63
CA ASP A 14 -5.83 28.48 22.31
C ASP A 14 -7.22 28.13 21.76
N TYR A 15 -7.29 27.14 20.88
CA TYR A 15 -8.59 26.61 20.45
C TYR A 15 -9.35 26.02 21.65
N PRO A 16 -10.67 26.24 21.74
CA PRO A 16 -11.46 25.65 22.80
C PRO A 16 -11.43 24.12 22.72
N GLU A 17 -11.57 23.46 23.87
CA GLU A 17 -11.40 22.01 24.01
C GLU A 17 -12.30 21.21 23.06
N PHE A 18 -13.55 21.62 22.87
CA PHE A 18 -14.47 20.95 21.95
C PHE A 18 -13.96 20.93 20.50
N ALA A 19 -13.29 21.98 20.05
CA ALA A 19 -12.76 22.06 18.68
C ALA A 19 -11.58 21.10 18.49
N GLN A 20 -10.75 20.94 19.53
CA GLN A 20 -9.66 19.97 19.51
C GLN A 20 -10.20 18.53 19.48
N VAL A 21 -11.22 18.23 20.29
CA VAL A 21 -11.90 16.92 20.29
C VAL A 21 -12.46 16.61 18.90
N ILE A 22 -13.15 17.57 18.26
CA ILE A 22 -13.67 17.40 16.90
C ILE A 22 -12.54 17.12 15.90
N GLY A 23 -11.42 17.85 15.97
CA GLY A 23 -10.27 17.61 15.10
C GLY A 23 -9.69 16.20 15.24
N TRP A 24 -9.58 15.70 16.47
CA TRP A 24 -9.15 14.33 16.74
C TRP A 24 -10.18 13.29 16.27
N LEU A 25 -11.48 13.55 16.39
CA LEU A 25 -12.52 12.66 15.90
C LEU A 25 -12.51 12.53 14.37
N ILE A 26 -12.33 13.65 13.65
CA ILE A 26 -12.21 13.64 12.18
C ILE A 26 -10.97 12.85 11.76
N THR A 27 -9.84 13.09 12.44
CA THR A 27 -8.57 12.39 12.17
C THR A 27 -8.73 10.88 12.40
N ALA A 28 -9.33 10.50 13.53
CA ALA A 28 -9.61 9.10 13.83
C ALA A 28 -10.54 8.50 12.77
N PHE A 29 -11.60 9.20 12.36
CA PHE A 29 -12.55 8.72 11.36
C PHE A 29 -11.90 8.45 9.99
N VAL A 30 -10.95 9.28 9.56
CA VAL A 30 -10.22 9.08 8.29
C VAL A 30 -9.21 7.93 8.40
N ILE A 31 -8.56 7.75 9.55
CA ILE A 31 -7.54 6.71 9.74
C ILE A 31 -8.16 5.34 10.04
N CYS A 32 -9.31 5.28 10.74
CA CYS A 32 -9.95 4.07 11.23
C CYS A 32 -10.34 3.02 10.16
N PRO A 33 -10.72 3.37 8.92
CA PRO A 33 -11.05 2.39 7.89
C PRO A 33 -9.90 1.42 7.58
N ILE A 34 -8.64 1.86 7.66
CA ILE A 34 -7.47 1.03 7.37
C ILE A 34 -7.36 -0.15 8.37
N PRO A 35 -7.26 0.07 9.69
CA PRO A 35 -7.21 -1.02 10.66
C PRO A 35 -8.51 -1.84 10.70
N ILE A 36 -9.69 -1.23 10.49
CA ILE A 36 -10.95 -1.97 10.41
C ILE A 36 -10.90 -2.99 9.26
N MET A 37 -10.51 -2.55 8.05
CA MET A 37 -10.42 -3.43 6.89
C MET A 37 -9.35 -4.49 7.06
N PHE A 38 -8.21 -4.13 7.66
CA PHE A 38 -7.16 -5.09 7.99
C PHE A 38 -7.67 -6.20 8.92
N LEU A 39 -8.33 -5.83 10.03
CA LEU A 39 -8.91 -6.80 10.96
C LEU A 39 -9.98 -7.65 10.29
N TYR A 40 -10.89 -7.02 9.53
CA TYR A 40 -11.94 -7.73 8.80
C TYR A 40 -11.37 -8.80 7.85
N LYS A 41 -10.34 -8.46 7.07
CA LYS A 41 -9.67 -9.40 6.16
C LYS A 41 -8.90 -10.48 6.92
N LEU A 42 -8.27 -10.13 8.04
CA LEU A 42 -7.55 -11.09 8.90
C LEU A 42 -8.51 -12.10 9.55
N TYR A 43 -9.71 -11.68 9.96
CA TYR A 43 -10.74 -12.58 10.50
C TYR A 43 -11.34 -13.50 9.43
N GLN A 44 -11.52 -13.01 8.20
CA GLN A 44 -12.01 -13.84 7.09
C GLN A 44 -10.97 -14.83 6.54
N ALA A 45 -9.67 -14.52 6.67
CA ALA A 45 -8.61 -15.42 6.23
C ALA A 45 -8.62 -16.72 7.05
N LYS A 46 -8.54 -17.86 6.35
CA LYS A 46 -8.49 -19.19 6.96
C LYS A 46 -7.04 -19.59 7.27
N GLY A 47 -6.83 -20.40 8.32
CA GLY A 47 -5.52 -20.95 8.70
C GLY A 47 -4.94 -20.38 9.99
N ASN A 48 -3.65 -20.63 10.23
CA ASN A 48 -2.89 -20.13 11.38
C ASN A 48 -2.58 -18.62 11.25
N LEU A 49 -2.33 -17.93 12.36
CA LEU A 49 -2.11 -16.46 12.38
C LEU A 49 -1.06 -15.98 11.36
N LEU A 50 0.08 -16.69 11.26
CA LEU A 50 1.14 -16.38 10.29
C LEU A 50 0.70 -16.61 8.83
N GLN A 51 -0.09 -17.65 8.57
CA GLN A 51 -0.64 -17.92 7.24
C GLN A 51 -1.65 -16.84 6.85
N ARG A 52 -2.54 -16.46 7.77
CA ARG A 52 -3.50 -15.37 7.54
C ARG A 52 -2.80 -14.06 7.22
N LEU A 53 -1.75 -13.70 7.97
CA LEU A 53 -0.95 -12.51 7.71
C LEU A 53 -0.30 -12.57 6.33
N LYS A 54 0.35 -13.70 6.00
CA LYS A 54 0.97 -13.90 4.68
C LYS A 54 -0.05 -13.76 3.56
N THR A 55 -1.25 -14.33 3.71
CA THR A 55 -2.31 -14.26 2.70
C THR A 55 -2.79 -12.84 2.48
N ILE A 56 -3.06 -12.06 3.54
CA ILE A 56 -3.56 -10.69 3.38
C ILE A 56 -2.50 -9.70 2.87
N THR A 57 -1.21 -10.02 3.01
CA THR A 57 -0.09 -9.21 2.47
C THR A 57 0.34 -9.65 1.07
N THR A 58 -0.25 -10.71 0.51
CA THR A 58 0.06 -11.18 -0.85
C THR A 58 -0.91 -10.48 -1.83
N PRO A 59 -0.40 -9.92 -2.96
CA PRO A 59 -1.26 -9.29 -3.97
C PRO A 59 -2.21 -10.30 -4.63
N THR A 60 -3.33 -9.83 -5.15
CA THR A 60 -4.26 -10.66 -5.95
C THR A 60 -3.66 -10.97 -7.32
N THR A 61 -4.11 -12.06 -7.95
CA THR A 61 -3.65 -12.47 -9.29
C THR A 61 -3.96 -11.42 -10.38
N GLU A 62 -5.00 -10.61 -10.18
CA GLU A 62 -5.38 -9.52 -11.10
C GLU A 62 -4.57 -8.23 -10.88
N TRP A 63 -3.78 -8.13 -9.80
CA TRP A 63 -2.99 -6.93 -9.48
C TRP A 63 -1.84 -6.69 -10.48
N GLY A 64 -1.62 -7.62 -11.40
CA GLY A 64 -0.62 -7.56 -12.45
C GLY A 64 0.07 -8.91 -12.63
N PRO A 65 0.72 -9.15 -13.77
CA PRO A 65 1.26 -10.45 -14.13
C PRO A 65 2.50 -10.75 -13.28
N ASN A 66 2.28 -11.46 -12.17
CA ASN A 66 3.34 -12.11 -11.41
C ASN A 66 3.58 -13.56 -11.89
N ASP A 67 3.02 -13.92 -13.05
CA ASP A 67 3.15 -15.23 -13.68
C ASP A 67 4.17 -15.23 -14.83
N GLY A 68 4.86 -14.11 -15.07
CA GLY A 68 5.81 -13.99 -16.18
C GLY A 68 5.15 -14.03 -17.56
N SER A 69 3.81 -13.92 -17.66
CA SER A 69 3.09 -13.94 -18.94
C SER A 69 3.44 -12.75 -19.85
N LEU A 70 3.81 -11.59 -19.28
CA LEU A 70 4.38 -10.48 -20.04
C LEU A 70 5.75 -10.78 -20.66
N ALA A 71 6.50 -11.77 -20.17
CA ALA A 71 7.73 -12.21 -20.83
C ALA A 71 7.41 -12.94 -22.15
N HIS A 72 6.30 -13.67 -22.20
CA HIS A 72 5.80 -14.30 -23.43
C HIS A 72 5.16 -13.28 -24.39
N GLU A 73 4.56 -12.21 -23.86
CA GLU A 73 3.95 -11.15 -24.66
C GLU A 73 4.95 -10.10 -25.18
N ILE A 74 6.26 -10.33 -24.99
CA ILE A 74 7.29 -9.67 -25.80
C ILE A 74 7.19 -10.23 -27.21
N ARG A 75 6.20 -9.68 -27.90
CA ARG A 75 5.88 -9.89 -29.28
C ARG A 75 7.14 -9.57 -30.08
N MET A 76 7.33 -10.31 -31.17
CA MET A 76 8.49 -10.20 -32.07
C MET A 76 8.72 -8.78 -32.61
N ASP A 77 7.74 -7.88 -32.46
CA ASP A 77 7.85 -6.45 -32.75
C ASP A 77 8.85 -5.72 -31.83
N TYR A 78 9.01 -6.13 -30.57
CA TYR A 78 9.96 -5.50 -29.64
C TYR A 78 11.43 -5.76 -30.02
N ILE A 79 11.71 -6.94 -30.60
CA ILE A 79 13.03 -7.28 -31.16
C ILE A 79 13.26 -6.50 -32.46
N ALA A 80 12.23 -6.33 -33.30
CA ALA A 80 12.31 -5.58 -34.55
C ALA A 80 12.54 -4.07 -34.36
N HIS A 81 12.13 -3.51 -33.22
CA HIS A 81 12.27 -2.08 -32.90
C HIS A 81 13.55 -1.71 -32.13
N GLY A 82 14.53 -2.62 -32.03
CA GLY A 82 15.80 -2.31 -31.37
C GLY A 82 15.62 -2.04 -29.89
N GLY A 83 14.88 -2.92 -29.20
CA GLY A 83 14.61 -2.84 -27.77
C GLY A 83 15.89 -2.58 -26.96
N LYS A 84 15.76 -1.80 -25.89
CA LYS A 84 16.89 -1.46 -25.00
C LYS A 84 17.58 -2.74 -24.51
N HIS A 85 18.85 -2.90 -24.86
CA HIS A 85 19.68 -3.99 -24.37
C HIS A 85 20.37 -3.55 -23.06
N GLY A 86 20.11 -4.27 -21.97
CA GLY A 86 20.69 -3.99 -20.66
C GLY A 86 20.18 -4.92 -19.56
N LEU A 87 20.93 -4.99 -18.45
CA LEU A 87 20.58 -5.75 -17.23
C LEU A 87 19.28 -5.24 -16.56
N ASP A 88 18.84 -4.05 -16.93
CA ASP A 88 17.61 -3.39 -16.51
C ASP A 88 16.38 -3.82 -17.33
N ASN A 89 16.56 -4.69 -18.33
CA ASN A 89 15.45 -5.18 -19.14
C ASN A 89 14.66 -6.25 -18.37
N PRO A 90 13.38 -6.00 -18.00
CA PRO A 90 12.56 -6.97 -17.27
C PRO A 90 12.25 -8.24 -18.07
N ALA A 91 12.58 -8.26 -19.37
CA ALA A 91 12.50 -9.41 -20.26
C ALA A 91 13.62 -10.44 -20.11
N VAL A 92 14.78 -10.03 -19.59
CA VAL A 92 15.99 -10.85 -19.58
C VAL A 92 16.00 -11.66 -18.29
N VAL A 93 15.46 -12.87 -18.36
CA VAL A 93 15.61 -13.86 -17.29
C VAL A 93 16.92 -14.61 -17.54
N PHE A 94 17.88 -14.47 -16.63
CA PHE A 94 19.10 -15.29 -16.65
C PHE A 94 18.78 -16.62 -15.98
N ASP A 95 18.77 -17.69 -16.76
CA ASP A 95 18.75 -19.05 -16.22
C ASP A 95 20.14 -19.33 -15.61
N ASN A 96 20.16 -19.83 -14.37
CA ASN A 96 21.39 -20.21 -13.64
C ASN A 96 21.62 -21.71 -13.72
#